data_AF-A0A7S0A513-F1
#
_entry.id   AF-A0A7S0A513-F1
#
_cell.length_a   1.000
_cell.length_b   1.000
_cell.length_c   1.000
_cell.angle_alpha   90.00
_cell.angle_beta   90.00
_cell.angle_gamma   90.00
#
_symmetry.space_group_name_H-M   'P 1'
#
loop_
_entity.id
_entity.type
_entity.pdbx_description
1 polymer ?
#
loop_
_entity_poly.entity_id
_entity_poly.type
_entity_poly.pdbx_seq_one_letter_code
_entity_poly.pdbx_strand_id
1 'polypeptide(L)'
;SSPAAGDLVEQRVPCGPRARAMNRLLWRARPQLIRSATPLESLRGGRLLAGLSLGRRLRGERGLAASPLGVHIPEDRLKEFLQAEVSFFAGQEPRSISMRQILDAATPEQAAALTHTELPIRFAQRILQIESLPGWETSPELVEVHKLYSRTFRDLRLVELDVNNLEPFTEVVHTIKERMKGVIPSLAMAMRRGQRQGAFSEAQMTEWLDTFLLSRIGTEMLTSQYIACTTPNIKAKKNRKGIVDQVCDPVSICEQAAKHTKKLARQHCSLDRDVVIEVEFMDAEPRVKFPYVPQYLFYIMVELLKNSARATVELCAAENGRLEDRPIVISVGADDSQVAIRVHDKAGGIPFNVADRVWSYMYSTVKSDNA
;
A
#
# COMPACT_ATOMS: atom_id res chain seq x y z
N SER A 1 -30.38 -31.14 31.24
CA SER A 1 -29.18 -30.48 31.81
C SER A 1 -28.24 -30.15 30.68
N SER A 2 -28.28 -28.91 30.21
CA SER A 2 -27.38 -28.36 29.19
C SER A 2 -26.02 -28.02 29.82
N PRO A 3 -24.89 -28.16 29.10
CA PRO A 3 -23.74 -27.29 29.31
C PRO A 3 -23.68 -26.24 28.19
N ALA A 4 -23.15 -25.08 28.57
CA ALA A 4 -23.18 -23.82 27.85
C ALA A 4 -22.22 -23.81 26.64
N ALA A 5 -22.68 -23.19 25.55
CA ALA A 5 -21.83 -22.73 24.47
C ALA A 5 -21.07 -21.48 24.95
N GLY A 6 -19.74 -21.57 24.96
CA GLY A 6 -18.85 -20.45 25.23
C GLY A 6 -18.64 -19.61 23.97
N ASP A 7 -18.82 -18.30 24.14
CA ASP A 7 -18.55 -17.27 23.14
C ASP A 7 -17.11 -17.34 22.61
N LEU A 8 -16.96 -17.55 21.30
CA LEU A 8 -15.72 -17.33 20.56
C LEU A 8 -15.93 -16.16 19.61
N VAL A 9 -15.28 -15.05 19.95
CA VAL A 9 -15.23 -13.80 19.18
C VAL A 9 -14.67 -14.07 17.78
N GLU A 10 -15.54 -13.99 16.79
CA GLU A 10 -15.27 -14.25 15.39
C GLU A 10 -14.55 -13.04 14.74
N GLN A 11 -13.22 -13.12 14.55
CA GLN A 11 -12.50 -12.13 13.75
C GLN A 11 -12.77 -12.37 12.26
N ARG A 12 -13.87 -11.80 11.75
CA ARG A 12 -14.18 -11.73 10.31
C ARG A 12 -13.34 -10.63 9.65
N VAL A 13 -12.47 -11.01 8.71
CA VAL A 13 -11.58 -10.08 8.00
C VAL A 13 -12.29 -9.50 6.77
N PRO A 14 -12.70 -8.21 6.75
CA PRO A 14 -13.22 -7.58 5.55
C PRO A 14 -12.12 -7.40 4.49
N CYS A 15 -12.49 -7.41 3.19
CA CYS A 15 -11.63 -6.92 2.12
C CYS A 15 -11.16 -5.50 2.47
N GLY A 16 -9.86 -5.34 2.74
CA GLY A 16 -9.32 -4.07 3.20
C GLY A 16 -9.39 -3.01 2.10
N PRO A 17 -9.52 -1.70 2.45
CA PRO A 17 -9.47 -0.60 1.48
C PRO A 17 -8.27 -0.67 0.51
N ARG A 18 -7.15 -1.24 0.98
CA ARG A 18 -5.93 -1.47 0.20
C ARG A 18 -6.12 -2.44 -0.99
N ALA A 19 -6.99 -3.43 -0.86
CA ALA A 19 -7.32 -4.39 -1.93
C ALA A 19 -8.13 -3.73 -3.06
N ARG A 20 -9.10 -2.88 -2.70
CA ARG A 20 -9.94 -2.15 -3.65
C ARG A 20 -9.15 -1.14 -4.49
N ALA A 21 -8.25 -0.38 -3.86
CA ALA A 21 -7.39 0.56 -4.57
C ALA A 21 -6.43 -0.14 -5.56
N MET A 22 -5.88 -1.30 -5.17
CA MET A 22 -4.96 -2.05 -6.03
C MET A 22 -5.68 -2.71 -7.22
N ASN A 23 -6.93 -3.16 -7.05
CA ASN A 23 -7.73 -3.72 -8.14
C ASN A 23 -8.22 -2.64 -9.13
N ARG A 24 -8.54 -1.42 -8.68
CA ARG A 24 -8.91 -0.30 -9.57
C ARG A 24 -7.74 0.20 -10.44
N LEU A 25 -6.51 0.11 -9.93
CA LEU A 25 -5.26 0.47 -10.63
C LEU A 25 -5.07 -0.27 -11.95
N LEU A 26 -5.51 -1.53 -12.02
CA LEU A 26 -5.38 -2.38 -13.20
C LEU A 26 -6.46 -2.11 -14.26
N TRP A 27 -7.59 -1.50 -13.91
CA TRP A 27 -8.72 -1.30 -14.83
C TRP A 27 -8.70 0.04 -15.58
N ARG A 28 -7.83 0.99 -15.21
CA ARG A 28 -7.80 2.36 -15.77
C ARG A 28 -6.41 2.86 -16.21
N ALA A 29 -5.59 2.01 -16.84
CA ALA A 29 -4.38 2.49 -17.49
C ALA A 29 -4.70 3.02 -18.91
N ARG A 30 -4.84 4.35 -19.07
CA ARG A 30 -4.64 5.03 -20.37
C ARG A 30 -3.19 5.52 -20.45
N PRO A 31 -2.48 5.37 -21.59
CA PRO A 31 -1.13 5.88 -21.72
C PRO A 31 -1.18 7.40 -21.99
N GLN A 32 -0.45 8.19 -21.21
CA GLN A 32 -0.09 9.56 -21.60
C GLN A 32 1.42 9.63 -21.84
N LEU A 33 1.77 10.13 -23.02
CA LEU A 33 3.15 10.42 -23.43
C LEU A 33 3.72 11.56 -22.60
N ILE A 34 4.94 11.42 -22.07
CA ILE A 34 5.67 12.51 -21.43
C ILE A 34 7.07 12.63 -22.04
N ARG A 35 7.37 13.85 -22.51
CA ARG A 35 8.67 14.32 -23.01
C ARG A 35 9.63 14.56 -21.85
N SER A 36 10.91 14.29 -22.10
CA SER A 36 12.02 14.44 -21.17
C SER A 36 12.31 15.91 -20.80
N ALA A 37 12.44 16.19 -19.51
CA ALA A 37 13.13 17.36 -19.00
C ALA A 37 14.07 16.94 -17.85
N THR A 38 15.32 17.37 -17.92
CA THR A 38 16.39 17.14 -16.93
C THR A 38 16.36 18.17 -15.81
N PRO A 39 16.52 17.79 -14.53
CA PRO A 39 16.87 18.75 -13.49
C PRO A 39 18.10 18.31 -12.67
N LEU A 40 19.21 19.01 -12.88
CA LEU A 40 20.40 19.04 -12.02
C LEU A 40 20.43 20.44 -11.38
N GLU A 41 19.77 20.62 -10.23
CA GLU A 41 19.93 21.82 -9.35
C GLU A 41 19.16 21.73 -8.01
N SER A 42 18.29 20.73 -7.82
CA SER A 42 17.37 20.61 -6.66
C SER A 42 17.99 20.19 -5.30
N LEU A 43 19.30 20.01 -5.18
CA LEU A 43 19.95 19.50 -3.95
C LEU A 43 20.35 20.60 -2.94
N ARG A 44 20.14 21.89 -3.24
CA ARG A 44 20.60 22.99 -2.35
C ARG A 44 19.66 23.28 -1.17
N GLY A 45 18.35 23.02 -1.29
CA GLY A 45 17.38 23.32 -0.22
C GLY A 45 17.46 22.39 1.00
N GLY A 46 17.87 21.13 0.81
CA GLY A 46 18.08 20.18 1.92
C GLY A 46 19.24 20.54 2.85
N ARG A 47 20.27 21.23 2.34
CA ARG A 47 21.45 21.64 3.12
C ARG A 47 21.16 22.67 4.21
N LEU A 48 20.03 23.39 4.15
CA LEU A 48 19.71 24.45 5.12
C LEU A 48 19.09 23.92 6.42
N LEU A 49 18.50 22.71 6.42
CA LEU A 49 17.78 22.17 7.60
C LEU A 49 18.59 21.16 8.40
N ALA A 50 19.52 20.48 7.75
CA ALA A 50 20.40 19.51 8.38
C ALA A 50 21.32 20.08 9.48
N GLY A 51 21.61 21.38 9.41
CA GLY A 51 22.37 22.09 10.42
C GLY A 51 21.56 22.43 11.69
N LEU A 52 20.29 22.04 11.78
CA LEU A 52 19.40 22.42 12.89
C LEU A 52 19.31 21.29 13.91
N SER A 53 20.16 21.33 14.95
CA SER A 53 20.07 20.40 16.09
C SER A 53 19.05 20.87 17.12
N LEU A 54 18.13 19.98 17.51
CA LEU A 54 17.15 20.21 18.58
C LEU A 54 17.78 19.98 19.96
N GLY A 55 17.73 21.00 20.81
CA GLY A 55 18.18 20.92 22.19
C GLY A 55 17.32 19.99 23.04
N ARG A 56 17.80 18.77 23.29
CA ARG A 56 17.57 18.09 24.57
C ARG A 56 18.94 17.84 25.22
N ARG A 57 19.23 18.54 26.33
CA ARG A 57 20.23 18.04 27.28
C ARG A 57 19.68 16.77 27.91
N LEU A 58 19.91 15.63 27.27
CA LEU A 58 20.00 14.37 27.99
C LEU A 58 21.38 14.38 28.66
N ARG A 59 21.39 14.39 30.00
CA ARG A 59 22.63 14.15 30.74
C ARG A 59 23.06 12.71 30.44
N GLY A 60 24.18 12.58 29.73
CA GLY A 60 24.99 11.36 29.72
C GLY A 60 25.05 10.65 28.38
N GLU A 61 25.68 11.24 27.36
CA GLU A 61 26.16 10.48 26.19
C GLU A 61 27.53 10.99 25.77
N ARG A 62 28.48 10.06 25.63
CA ARG A 62 29.78 10.30 25.00
C ARG A 62 29.60 10.16 23.49
N GLY A 63 29.90 11.25 22.77
CA GLY A 63 30.56 11.20 21.47
C GLY A 63 29.68 10.95 20.23
N LEU A 64 28.89 11.95 19.84
CA LEU A 64 28.56 12.20 18.43
C LEU A 64 29.08 13.60 18.09
N ALA A 65 30.02 13.67 17.14
CA ALA A 65 30.66 14.90 16.74
C ALA A 65 29.64 15.83 16.07
N ALA A 66 29.30 16.92 16.77
CA ALA A 66 28.42 17.97 16.26
C ALA A 66 29.13 18.80 15.18
N SER A 67 28.42 19.08 14.08
CA SER A 67 28.86 20.02 13.05
C SER A 67 29.02 21.44 13.63
N PRO A 68 30.03 22.26 13.22
CA PRO A 68 30.43 23.47 13.96
C PRO A 68 29.51 24.70 13.81
N LEU A 69 28.41 24.59 13.05
CA LEU A 69 27.53 25.73 12.70
C LEU A 69 26.05 25.41 12.95
N GLY A 70 25.74 24.84 14.12
CA GLY A 70 24.36 24.55 14.52
C GLY A 70 23.58 25.83 14.85
N VAL A 71 22.79 26.35 13.92
CA VAL A 71 21.89 27.49 14.17
C VAL A 71 20.71 27.00 15.01
N HIS A 72 20.57 27.56 16.22
CA HIS A 72 19.48 27.20 17.13
C HIS A 72 18.18 27.88 16.74
N ILE A 73 17.20 27.12 16.24
CA ILE A 73 15.88 27.64 15.86
C ILE A 73 14.83 27.24 16.91
N PRO A 74 14.04 28.18 17.46
CA PRO A 74 12.92 27.88 18.34
C PRO A 74 11.89 26.93 17.71
N GLU A 75 11.24 26.09 18.50
CA GLU A 75 10.28 25.08 17.99
C GLU A 75 9.13 25.70 17.19
N ASP A 76 8.62 26.87 17.61
CA ASP A 76 7.58 27.60 16.90
C ASP A 76 8.04 28.05 15.51
N ARG A 77 9.28 28.53 15.40
CA ARG A 77 9.89 28.94 14.13
C ARG A 77 10.09 27.75 13.21
N LEU A 78 10.56 26.62 13.75
CA LEU A 78 10.69 25.38 12.99
C LEU A 78 9.34 24.92 12.44
N LYS A 79 8.27 25.05 13.23
CA LYS A 79 6.91 24.73 12.79
C LYS A 79 6.43 25.63 11.64
N GLU A 80 6.66 26.94 11.73
CA GLU A 80 6.38 27.90 10.64
C GLU A 80 7.14 27.51 9.36
N PHE A 81 8.43 27.20 9.48
CA PHE A 81 9.26 26.77 8.34
C PHE A 81 8.75 25.47 7.71
N LEU A 82 8.42 24.46 8.51
CA LEU A 82 7.90 23.20 8.01
C LEU A 82 6.55 23.39 7.29
N GLN A 83 5.69 24.29 7.77
CA GLN A 83 4.42 24.59 7.12
C GLN A 83 4.64 25.28 5.75
N ALA A 84 5.61 26.19 5.67
CA ALA A 84 6.02 26.77 4.40
C ALA A 84 6.61 25.72 3.45
N GLU A 85 7.43 24.79 3.95
CA GLU A 85 7.96 23.69 3.15
C GLU A 85 6.87 22.74 2.66
N VAL A 86 5.87 22.39 3.49
CA VAL A 86 4.72 21.59 3.04
C VAL A 86 4.05 22.26 1.85
N SER A 87 3.79 23.57 1.92
CA SER A 87 3.18 24.32 0.82
C SER A 87 4.05 24.30 -0.44
N PHE A 88 5.36 24.48 -0.28
CA PHE A 88 6.32 24.43 -1.39
C PHE A 88 6.40 23.06 -2.06
N PHE A 89 6.56 21.98 -1.29
CA PHE A 89 6.69 20.62 -1.82
C PHE A 89 5.36 20.11 -2.39
N ALA A 90 4.22 20.50 -1.81
CA ALA A 90 2.93 20.09 -2.32
C ALA A 90 2.57 20.73 -3.67
N GLY A 91 3.10 21.93 -3.94
CA GLY A 91 2.95 22.61 -5.24
C GLY A 91 3.77 21.99 -6.38
N GLN A 92 4.64 21.02 -6.09
CA GLN A 92 5.39 20.30 -7.12
C GLN A 92 4.53 19.21 -7.75
N GLU A 93 4.62 19.02 -9.06
CA GLU A 93 3.94 17.91 -9.72
C GLU A 93 4.53 16.58 -9.26
N PRO A 94 3.69 15.64 -8.76
CA PRO A 94 4.19 14.32 -8.38
C PRO A 94 4.63 13.58 -9.64
N ARG A 95 5.90 13.18 -9.69
CA ARG A 95 6.40 12.41 -10.82
C ARG A 95 5.79 11.01 -10.80
N SER A 96 5.19 10.61 -11.92
CA SER A 96 4.86 9.20 -12.14
C SER A 96 6.17 8.41 -12.23
N ILE A 97 6.40 7.51 -11.27
CA ILE A 97 7.61 6.68 -11.26
C ILE A 97 7.29 5.40 -12.02
N SER A 98 7.95 5.22 -13.16
CA SER A 98 7.81 4.02 -13.99
C SER A 98 8.48 2.80 -13.34
N MET A 99 8.03 1.60 -13.71
CA MET A 99 8.69 0.35 -13.30
C MET A 99 10.17 0.33 -13.70
N ARG A 100 10.51 0.95 -14.84
CA ARG A 100 11.89 1.11 -15.30
C ARG A 100 12.72 1.94 -14.32
N GLN A 101 12.21 3.07 -13.83
CA GLN A 101 12.91 3.87 -12.83
C GLN A 101 13.12 3.13 -11.51
N ILE A 102 12.16 2.28 -11.09
CA ILE A 102 12.34 1.40 -9.92
C ILE A 102 13.44 0.36 -10.17
N LEU A 103 13.47 -0.24 -11.37
CA LEU A 103 14.48 -1.21 -11.78
C LEU A 103 15.88 -0.60 -11.94
N ASP A 104 15.96 0.65 -12.38
CA ASP A 104 17.20 1.40 -12.52
C ASP A 104 17.75 1.83 -11.15
N ALA A 105 16.87 2.06 -10.17
CA ALA A 105 17.21 2.29 -8.77
C ALA A 105 17.51 0.97 -8.04
N ALA A 106 18.52 0.24 -8.51
CA ALA A 106 18.86 -1.10 -8.03
C ALA A 106 19.90 -1.13 -6.89
N THR A 107 20.69 -0.06 -6.72
CA THR A 107 21.65 0.04 -5.59
C THR A 107 21.05 0.82 -4.42
N PRO A 108 21.57 0.64 -3.19
CA PRO A 108 21.16 1.42 -2.03
C PRO A 108 21.18 2.93 -2.27
N GLU A 109 22.23 3.45 -2.91
CA GLU A 109 22.45 4.89 -3.13
C GLU A 109 21.46 5.45 -4.15
N GLN A 110 21.22 4.72 -5.24
CA GLN A 110 20.25 5.12 -6.26
C GLN A 110 18.82 5.09 -5.71
N ALA A 111 18.47 4.05 -4.98
CA ALA A 111 17.17 3.94 -4.32
C ALA A 111 17.00 5.01 -3.22
N ALA A 112 18.07 5.34 -2.50
CA ALA A 112 18.05 6.42 -1.51
C ALA A 112 17.83 7.78 -2.16
N ALA A 113 18.56 8.10 -3.23
CA ALA A 113 18.41 9.36 -3.97
C ALA A 113 16.98 9.54 -4.52
N LEU A 114 16.41 8.48 -5.11
CA LEU A 114 15.03 8.48 -5.59
C LEU A 114 14.04 8.70 -4.44
N THR A 115 14.19 7.95 -3.35
CA THR A 115 13.30 8.02 -2.18
C THR A 115 13.37 9.37 -1.49
N HIS A 116 14.57 9.89 -1.25
CA HIS A 116 14.82 11.19 -0.62
C HIS A 116 14.25 12.35 -1.47
N THR A 117 14.26 12.23 -2.79
CA THR A 117 13.68 13.23 -3.70
C THR A 117 12.14 13.18 -3.70
N GLU A 118 11.56 11.98 -3.77
CA GLU A 118 10.14 11.80 -4.05
C GLU A 118 9.26 11.76 -2.80
N LEU A 119 9.77 11.29 -1.66
CA LEU A 119 8.97 11.17 -0.45
C LEU A 119 8.50 12.53 0.11
N PRO A 120 9.34 13.57 0.24
CA PRO A 120 8.89 14.86 0.74
C PRO A 120 7.70 15.43 -0.04
N ILE A 121 7.75 15.36 -1.38
CA ILE A 121 6.65 15.79 -2.27
C ILE A 121 5.36 15.02 -1.93
N ARG A 122 5.43 13.69 -1.92
CA ARG A 122 4.27 12.82 -1.68
C ARG A 122 3.69 12.99 -0.27
N PHE A 123 4.53 13.22 0.73
CA PHE A 123 4.09 13.46 2.11
C PHE A 123 3.44 14.84 2.26
N ALA A 124 4.02 15.89 1.67
CA ALA A 124 3.45 17.23 1.67
C ALA A 124 2.06 17.26 1.01
N GLN A 125 1.93 16.64 -0.17
CA GLN A 125 0.64 16.52 -0.87
C GLN A 125 -0.42 15.80 -0.03
N ARG A 126 -0.03 14.75 0.72
CA ARG A 126 -0.97 14.04 1.59
C ARG A 126 -1.40 14.86 2.80
N ILE A 127 -0.51 15.68 3.35
CA ILE A 127 -0.85 16.62 4.43
C ILE A 127 -1.97 17.54 3.93
N LEU A 128 -1.76 18.20 2.77
CA LEU A 128 -2.78 19.07 2.18
C LEU A 128 -4.05 18.30 1.77
N GLN A 129 -3.91 17.06 1.29
CA GLN A 129 -5.05 16.22 0.94
C GLN A 129 -5.92 15.90 2.16
N ILE A 130 -5.32 15.67 3.34
CA ILE A 130 -6.07 15.48 4.59
C ILE A 130 -6.73 16.80 5.01
N GLU A 131 -6.00 17.91 4.92
CA GLU A 131 -6.51 19.25 5.26
C GLU A 131 -7.67 19.69 4.35
N SER A 132 -7.74 19.15 3.13
CA SER A 132 -8.84 19.40 2.20
C SER A 132 -10.18 18.76 2.61
N LEU A 133 -10.19 17.86 3.60
CA LEU A 133 -11.41 17.24 4.10
C LEU A 133 -12.14 18.19 5.06
N PRO A 134 -13.39 18.59 4.79
CA PRO A 134 -14.24 19.29 5.75
C PRO A 134 -14.25 18.62 7.14
N GLY A 135 -13.97 19.40 8.19
CA GLY A 135 -14.06 18.93 9.58
C GLY A 135 -12.93 17.99 10.01
N TRP A 136 -11.84 17.86 9.25
CA TRP A 136 -10.70 16.99 9.61
C TRP A 136 -10.15 17.30 11.01
N GLU A 137 -10.11 18.57 11.41
CA GLU A 137 -9.63 19.03 12.73
C GLU A 137 -10.47 18.49 13.90
N THR A 138 -11.74 18.19 13.64
CA THR A 138 -12.68 17.69 14.65
C THR A 138 -12.73 16.16 14.70
N SER A 139 -12.13 15.48 13.71
CA SER A 139 -12.03 14.01 13.69
C SER A 139 -10.73 13.58 14.37
N PRO A 140 -10.79 12.90 15.53
CA PRO A 140 -9.60 12.40 16.21
C PRO A 140 -8.72 11.52 15.33
N GLU A 141 -9.33 10.71 14.46
CA GLU A 141 -8.64 9.82 13.53
C GLU A 141 -7.90 10.59 12.43
N LEU A 142 -8.54 11.61 11.83
CA LEU A 142 -7.90 12.43 10.80
C LEU A 142 -6.80 13.31 11.39
N VAL A 143 -7.01 13.87 12.58
CA VAL A 143 -5.98 14.60 13.33
C VAL A 143 -4.77 13.71 13.61
N GLU A 144 -4.98 12.47 14.03
CA GLU A 144 -3.86 11.56 14.27
C GLU A 144 -3.14 11.20 12.97
N VAL A 145 -3.88 10.89 11.90
CA VAL A 145 -3.28 10.63 10.58
C VAL A 145 -2.46 11.84 10.10
N HIS A 146 -3.00 13.05 10.21
CA HIS A 146 -2.30 14.29 9.89
C HIS A 146 -1.01 14.46 10.69
N LYS A 147 -1.03 14.22 12.00
CA LYS A 147 0.16 14.25 12.86
C LYS A 147 1.22 13.24 12.41
N LEU A 148 0.82 12.02 12.03
CA LEU A 148 1.75 11.00 11.55
C LEU A 148 2.44 11.46 10.25
N TYR A 149 1.69 12.00 9.29
CA TYR A 149 2.25 12.54 8.04
C TYR A 149 3.16 13.75 8.29
N SER A 150 2.74 14.69 9.14
CA SER A 150 3.50 15.90 9.47
C SER A 150 4.82 15.58 10.16
N ARG A 151 4.82 14.66 11.14
CA ARG A 151 6.04 14.18 11.79
C ARG A 151 6.96 13.50 10.79
N THR A 152 6.42 12.68 9.89
CA THR A 152 7.24 11.99 8.88
C THR A 152 7.84 12.96 7.88
N PHE A 153 7.06 13.95 7.44
CA PHE A 153 7.57 15.00 6.57
C PHE A 153 8.73 15.74 7.24
N ARG A 154 8.59 16.12 8.51
CA ARG A 154 9.68 16.71 9.29
C ARG A 154 10.93 15.81 9.32
N ASP A 155 10.77 14.54 9.68
CA ASP A 155 11.91 13.61 9.80
C ASP A 155 12.63 13.45 8.43
N LEU A 156 11.87 13.40 7.32
CA LEU A 156 12.41 13.38 5.95
C LEU A 156 13.13 14.66 5.55
N ARG A 157 12.74 15.81 6.09
CA ARG A 157 13.37 17.10 5.77
C ARG A 157 14.62 17.37 6.58
N LEU A 158 14.71 16.83 7.80
CA LEU A 158 15.85 17.01 8.69
C LEU A 158 16.99 16.02 8.42
N VAL A 159 16.71 14.87 7.81
CA VAL A 159 17.75 13.89 7.50
C VAL A 159 18.55 14.31 6.26
N GLU A 160 19.88 14.26 6.36
CA GLU A 160 20.76 14.39 5.20
C GLU A 160 20.93 13.06 4.51
N LEU A 161 20.96 13.11 3.17
CA LEU A 161 21.41 11.99 2.37
C LEU A 161 22.93 12.04 2.21
N ASP A 162 23.65 11.30 3.05
CA ASP A 162 25.08 11.00 2.85
C ASP A 162 25.23 9.67 2.12
N VAL A 163 25.78 9.72 0.91
CA VAL A 163 26.03 8.52 0.09
C VAL A 163 27.07 7.58 0.71
N ASN A 164 27.92 8.09 1.60
CA ASN A 164 28.92 7.28 2.31
C ASN A 164 28.37 6.66 3.59
N ASN A 165 27.28 7.21 4.14
CA ASN A 165 26.62 6.70 5.32
C ASN A 165 25.08 6.83 5.21
N LEU A 166 24.45 5.78 4.67
CA LEU A 166 23.01 5.71 4.51
C LEU A 166 22.26 5.32 5.79
N GLU A 167 22.94 5.04 6.90
CA GLU A 167 22.31 4.56 8.15
C GLU A 167 21.24 5.53 8.69
N PRO A 168 21.50 6.85 8.84
CA PRO A 168 20.48 7.78 9.34
C PRO A 168 19.24 7.85 8.44
N PHE A 169 19.43 7.81 7.12
CA PHE A 169 18.31 7.79 6.18
C PHE A 169 17.55 6.45 6.23
N THR A 170 18.26 5.34 6.43
CA THR A 170 17.67 4.00 6.61
C THR A 170 16.75 3.95 7.83
N GLU A 171 17.18 4.51 8.96
CA GLU A 171 16.37 4.61 10.17
C GLU A 171 15.08 5.42 9.96
N VAL A 172 15.16 6.54 9.25
CA VAL A 172 13.98 7.34 8.89
C VAL A 172 13.03 6.52 8.03
N VAL A 173 13.51 5.80 7.02
CA VAL A 173 12.64 4.96 6.16
C VAL A 173 12.01 3.80 6.93
N HIS A 174 12.72 3.15 7.84
CA HIS A 174 12.12 2.14 8.73
C HIS A 174 11.03 2.75 9.62
N THR A 175 11.28 3.91 10.21
CA THR A 175 10.32 4.64 11.04
C THR A 175 9.06 4.99 10.24
N ILE A 176 9.21 5.36 8.96
CA ILE A 176 8.08 5.60 8.05
C ILE A 176 7.21 4.34 7.93
N LYS A 177 7.82 3.19 7.64
CA LYS A 177 7.07 1.94 7.45
C LYS A 177 6.27 1.55 8.70
N GLU A 178 6.87 1.70 9.88
CA GLU A 178 6.20 1.41 11.16
C GLU A 178 5.06 2.39 11.45
N ARG A 179 5.34 3.70 11.37
CA ARG A 179 4.37 4.77 11.67
C ARG A 179 3.13 4.69 10.78
N MET A 180 3.29 4.27 9.53
CA MET A 180 2.20 4.24 8.55
C MET A 180 1.30 3.00 8.66
N LYS A 181 1.65 1.96 9.43
CA LYS A 181 0.85 0.70 9.52
C LYS A 181 -0.62 0.96 9.91
N GLY A 182 -0.86 1.85 10.88
CA GLY A 182 -2.19 2.14 11.42
C GLY A 182 -3.06 3.08 10.57
N VAL A 183 -2.50 3.71 9.54
CA VAL A 183 -3.21 4.78 8.81
C VAL A 183 -4.46 4.28 8.05
N ILE A 184 -4.43 3.08 7.46
CA ILE A 184 -5.62 2.57 6.73
C ILE A 184 -6.80 2.30 7.67
N PRO A 185 -6.63 1.57 8.79
CA PRO A 185 -7.68 1.44 9.79
C PRO A 185 -8.21 2.78 10.29
N SER A 186 -7.34 3.74 10.63
CA SER A 186 -7.75 5.07 11.10
C SER A 186 -8.59 5.82 10.06
N LEU A 187 -8.17 5.82 8.80
CA LEU A 187 -8.97 6.42 7.72
C LEU A 187 -10.30 5.70 7.54
N ALA A 188 -10.32 4.36 7.57
CA ALA A 188 -11.58 3.62 7.45
C ALA A 188 -12.56 3.91 8.59
N MET A 189 -12.06 4.22 9.80
CA MET A 189 -12.89 4.67 10.92
C MET A 189 -13.38 6.11 10.72
N ALA A 190 -12.49 7.02 10.31
CA ALA A 190 -12.83 8.41 10.01
C ALA A 190 -13.94 8.52 8.94
N MET A 191 -13.77 7.79 7.84
CA MET A 191 -14.71 7.83 6.71
C MET A 191 -16.08 7.26 7.10
N ARG A 192 -16.11 6.17 7.89
CA ARG A 192 -17.37 5.62 8.41
C ARG A 192 -18.09 6.59 9.36
N ARG A 193 -17.36 7.34 10.18
CA ARG A 193 -17.96 8.39 11.02
C ARG A 193 -18.47 9.56 10.19
N GLY A 194 -17.66 10.06 9.26
CA GLY A 194 -18.03 11.15 8.36
C GLY A 194 -19.28 10.82 7.54
N GLN A 195 -19.39 9.59 7.04
CA GLN A 195 -20.59 9.13 6.33
C GLN A 195 -21.85 9.15 7.22
N ARG A 196 -21.77 8.67 8.46
CA ARG A 196 -22.91 8.69 9.40
C ARG A 196 -23.36 10.10 9.76
N GLN A 197 -22.43 11.05 9.76
CA GLN A 197 -22.68 12.46 10.03
C GLN A 197 -23.09 13.25 8.77
N GLY A 198 -23.15 12.61 7.61
CA GLY A 198 -23.46 13.28 6.34
C GLY A 198 -22.39 14.28 5.89
N ALA A 199 -21.16 14.17 6.39
CA ALA A 199 -20.09 15.13 6.12
C ALA A 199 -19.60 15.11 4.66
N PHE A 200 -19.71 13.95 3.99
CA PHE A 200 -19.25 13.74 2.62
C PHE A 200 -20.23 12.86 1.83
N SER A 201 -20.36 13.12 0.53
CA SER A 201 -21.01 12.17 -0.37
C SER A 201 -20.13 10.94 -0.62
N GLU A 202 -20.77 9.81 -0.99
CA GLU A 202 -20.05 8.58 -1.32
C GLU A 202 -19.08 8.76 -2.51
N ALA A 203 -19.45 9.57 -3.48
CA ALA A 203 -18.62 9.88 -4.65
C ALA A 203 -17.35 10.66 -4.23
N GLN A 204 -17.49 11.72 -3.45
CA GLN A 204 -16.37 12.52 -2.96
C GLN A 204 -15.40 11.68 -2.12
N MET A 205 -15.91 10.85 -1.21
CA MET A 205 -15.06 9.95 -0.41
C MET A 205 -14.32 8.94 -1.28
N THR A 206 -14.98 8.40 -2.31
CA THR A 206 -14.38 7.42 -3.21
C THR A 206 -13.24 8.04 -4.01
N GLU A 207 -13.46 9.21 -4.59
CA GLU A 207 -12.42 9.95 -5.33
C GLU A 207 -11.22 10.32 -4.45
N TRP A 208 -11.50 10.80 -3.24
CA TRP A 208 -10.47 11.14 -2.26
C TRP A 208 -9.64 9.91 -1.87
N LEU A 209 -10.31 8.78 -1.55
CA LEU A 209 -9.65 7.53 -1.17
C LEU A 209 -8.87 6.92 -2.32
N ASP A 210 -9.38 6.97 -3.56
CA ASP A 210 -8.66 6.49 -4.75
C ASP A 210 -7.32 7.24 -4.89
N THR A 211 -7.36 8.57 -4.82
CA THR A 211 -6.16 9.41 -4.90
C THR A 211 -5.19 9.12 -3.75
N PHE A 212 -5.71 9.06 -2.52
CA PHE A 212 -4.90 8.83 -1.31
C PHE A 212 -4.22 7.46 -1.33
N LEU A 213 -4.97 6.40 -1.64
CA LEU A 213 -4.48 5.02 -1.62
C LEU A 213 -3.53 4.74 -2.79
N LEU A 214 -3.81 5.29 -3.98
CA LEU A 214 -2.91 5.20 -5.12
C LEU A 214 -1.56 5.86 -4.83
N SER A 215 -1.60 7.10 -4.33
CA SER A 215 -0.39 7.80 -3.90
C SER A 215 0.39 6.97 -2.89
N ARG A 216 -0.30 6.41 -1.88
CA ARG A 216 0.30 5.61 -0.81
C ARG A 216 0.96 4.34 -1.33
N ILE A 217 0.36 3.62 -2.28
CA ILE A 217 0.99 2.45 -2.92
C ILE A 217 2.33 2.86 -3.54
N GLY A 218 2.40 4.02 -4.20
CA GLY A 218 3.65 4.56 -4.72
C GLY A 218 4.72 4.82 -3.64
N THR A 219 4.33 5.37 -2.48
CA THR A 219 5.26 5.54 -1.35
C THR A 219 5.71 4.21 -0.76
N GLU A 220 4.81 3.24 -0.62
CA GLU A 220 5.17 1.89 -0.15
C GLU A 220 6.13 1.21 -1.13
N MET A 221 5.94 1.42 -2.44
CA MET A 221 6.82 0.88 -3.47
C MET A 221 8.24 1.44 -3.34
N LEU A 222 8.38 2.77 -3.16
CA LEU A 222 9.68 3.42 -2.98
C LEU A 222 10.39 2.98 -1.71
N THR A 223 9.70 3.03 -0.56
CA THR A 223 10.29 2.61 0.71
C THR A 223 10.65 1.13 0.70
N SER A 224 9.81 0.28 0.11
CA SER A 224 10.11 -1.16 0.01
C SER A 224 11.28 -1.45 -0.94
N GLN A 225 11.38 -0.75 -2.07
CA GLN A 225 12.52 -0.88 -2.97
C GLN A 225 13.82 -0.50 -2.25
N TYR A 226 13.84 0.66 -1.58
CA TYR A 226 15.02 1.10 -0.85
C TYR A 226 15.45 0.12 0.24
N ILE A 227 14.52 -0.33 1.10
CA ILE A 227 14.84 -1.31 2.15
C ILE A 227 15.32 -2.65 1.56
N ALA A 228 14.76 -3.08 0.43
CA ALA A 228 15.20 -4.30 -0.23
C ALA A 228 16.62 -4.17 -0.83
N CYS A 229 17.03 -2.97 -1.22
CA CYS A 229 18.39 -2.69 -1.67
C CYS A 229 19.39 -2.62 -0.50
N THR A 230 19.01 -2.05 0.65
CA THR A 230 19.90 -1.93 1.83
C THR A 230 20.03 -3.21 2.63
N THR A 231 19.02 -4.07 2.62
CA THR A 231 19.03 -5.38 3.31
C THR A 231 18.94 -6.52 2.28
N PRO A 232 20.00 -6.78 1.50
CA PRO A 232 19.97 -7.82 0.48
C PRO A 232 19.79 -9.19 1.14
N ASN A 233 18.68 -9.85 0.83
CA ASN A 233 18.47 -11.22 1.28
C ASN A 233 19.45 -12.14 0.53
N ILE A 234 20.41 -12.72 1.25
CA ILE A 234 21.43 -13.63 0.71
C ILE A 234 20.81 -14.83 -0.03
N LYS A 235 19.58 -15.22 0.33
CA LYS A 235 18.81 -16.30 -0.31
C LYS A 235 17.95 -15.83 -1.49
N ALA A 236 17.94 -14.54 -1.82
CA ALA A 236 17.16 -14.04 -2.94
C ALA A 236 17.67 -14.59 -4.27
N LYS A 237 16.74 -14.84 -5.21
CA LYS A 237 17.08 -15.26 -6.57
C LYS A 237 17.95 -14.19 -7.24
N LYS A 238 18.94 -14.61 -8.03
CA LYS A 238 19.84 -13.72 -8.79
C LYS A 238 19.10 -12.71 -9.68
N ASN A 239 17.88 -13.02 -10.09
CA ASN A 239 17.07 -12.20 -10.99
C ASN A 239 16.23 -11.14 -10.27
N ARG A 240 16.41 -10.97 -8.96
CA ARG A 240 15.66 -10.01 -8.15
C ARG A 240 16.45 -8.73 -7.95
N LYS A 241 15.85 -7.60 -8.31
CA LYS A 241 16.38 -6.25 -8.05
C LYS A 241 15.45 -5.53 -7.07
N GLY A 242 15.87 -5.45 -5.81
CA GLY A 242 15.03 -4.94 -4.72
C GLY A 242 13.74 -5.75 -4.57
N ILE A 243 12.59 -5.13 -4.81
CA ILE A 243 11.27 -5.80 -4.74
C ILE A 243 10.80 -6.40 -6.06
N VAL A 244 11.48 -6.11 -7.17
CA VAL A 244 11.09 -6.56 -8.50
C VAL A 244 11.78 -7.88 -8.84
N ASP A 245 11.01 -8.88 -9.27
CA ASP A 245 11.53 -10.09 -9.90
C ASP A 245 11.52 -9.88 -11.42
N GLN A 246 12.70 -9.93 -12.05
CA GLN A 246 12.84 -9.71 -13.49
C GLN A 246 12.27 -10.86 -14.32
N VAL A 247 12.06 -12.03 -13.71
CA VAL A 247 11.50 -13.23 -14.35
C VAL A 247 10.28 -13.75 -13.58
N CYS A 248 9.41 -12.83 -13.18
CA CYS A 248 8.19 -13.14 -12.44
C CYS A 248 7.31 -14.09 -13.24
N ASP A 249 7.00 -15.26 -12.67
CA ASP A 249 6.09 -16.26 -13.25
C ASP A 249 4.68 -16.06 -12.67
N PRO A 250 3.72 -15.54 -13.45
CA PRO A 250 2.36 -15.29 -12.98
C PRO A 250 1.62 -16.58 -12.61
N VAL A 251 1.88 -17.70 -13.29
CA VAL A 251 1.24 -19.00 -13.02
C VAL A 251 1.67 -19.49 -11.64
N SER A 252 2.97 -19.45 -11.35
CA SER A 252 3.50 -19.85 -10.03
C SER A 252 2.93 -19.00 -8.89
N ILE A 253 2.69 -17.70 -9.12
CA ILE A 253 2.08 -16.83 -8.13
C ILE A 253 0.61 -17.17 -7.92
N CYS A 254 -0.13 -17.47 -8.98
CA CYS A 254 -1.53 -17.91 -8.90
C CYS A 254 -1.65 -19.24 -8.14
N GLU A 255 -0.78 -20.21 -8.41
CA GLU A 255 -0.71 -21.50 -7.68
C GLU A 255 -0.46 -21.28 -6.17
N GLN A 256 0.48 -20.38 -5.83
CA GLN A 256 0.76 -20.01 -4.44
C GLN A 256 -0.44 -19.33 -3.77
N ALA A 257 -1.10 -18.40 -4.45
CA ALA A 257 -2.28 -17.71 -3.94
C ALA A 257 -3.47 -18.66 -3.76
N ALA A 258 -3.66 -19.61 -4.68
CA ALA A 258 -4.67 -20.67 -4.57
C ALA A 258 -4.41 -21.55 -3.34
N LYS A 259 -3.17 -22.04 -3.16
CA LYS A 259 -2.80 -22.84 -1.98
C LYS A 259 -3.00 -22.06 -0.68
N HIS A 260 -2.63 -20.79 -0.65
CA HIS A 260 -2.81 -19.93 0.51
C HIS A 260 -4.29 -19.73 0.85
N THR A 261 -5.12 -19.47 -0.16
CA THR A 261 -6.57 -19.27 0.01
C THR A 261 -7.27 -20.53 0.51
N LYS A 262 -6.92 -21.72 -0.04
CA LYS A 262 -7.45 -23.00 0.48
C LYS A 262 -7.17 -23.17 1.97
N LYS A 263 -5.95 -22.85 2.41
CA LYS A 263 -5.57 -22.90 3.82
C LYS A 263 -6.40 -21.93 4.67
N LEU A 264 -6.57 -20.70 4.21
CA LEU A 264 -7.40 -19.70 4.91
C LEU A 264 -8.86 -20.14 5.00
N ALA A 265 -9.44 -20.65 3.91
CA ALA A 265 -10.83 -21.11 3.88
C ALA A 265 -11.08 -22.24 4.90
N ARG A 266 -10.18 -23.23 4.97
CA ARG A 266 -10.24 -24.29 6.00
C ARG A 266 -10.25 -23.72 7.42
N GLN A 267 -9.41 -22.73 7.68
CA GLN A 267 -9.24 -22.14 9.01
C GLN A 267 -10.44 -21.30 9.45
N HIS A 268 -11.11 -20.61 8.51
CA HIS A 268 -12.15 -19.63 8.83
C HIS A 268 -13.57 -20.15 8.63
N CYS A 269 -13.79 -21.16 7.79
CA CYS A 269 -15.12 -21.63 7.45
C CYS A 269 -15.48 -22.99 8.06
N SER A 270 -14.66 -23.52 9.00
CA SER A 270 -14.84 -24.83 9.63
C SER A 270 -15.24 -25.93 8.63
N LEU A 271 -14.61 -25.92 7.46
CA LEU A 271 -14.96 -26.84 6.38
C LEU A 271 -14.29 -28.18 6.59
N ASP A 272 -15.07 -29.26 6.46
CA ASP A 272 -14.54 -30.63 6.38
C ASP A 272 -13.79 -30.89 5.06
N ARG A 273 -13.97 -30.02 4.06
CA ARG A 273 -13.42 -30.15 2.71
C ARG A 273 -12.91 -28.83 2.15
N ASP A 274 -11.94 -28.91 1.26
CA ASP A 274 -11.34 -27.73 0.63
C ASP A 274 -12.25 -27.13 -0.41
N VAL A 275 -12.19 -25.80 -0.50
CA VAL A 275 -12.57 -25.11 -1.74
C VAL A 275 -11.66 -25.60 -2.86
N VAL A 276 -12.26 -26.03 -3.97
CA VAL A 276 -11.52 -26.44 -5.15
C VAL A 276 -11.09 -25.19 -5.92
N ILE A 277 -9.78 -25.02 -6.09
CA ILE A 277 -9.18 -23.93 -6.87
C ILE A 277 -8.19 -24.57 -7.83
N GLU A 278 -8.40 -24.35 -9.12
CA GLU A 278 -7.64 -24.89 -10.24
C GLU A 278 -6.92 -23.76 -10.96
N VAL A 279 -5.69 -24.01 -11.40
CA VAL A 279 -4.88 -23.04 -12.15
C VAL A 279 -4.57 -23.64 -13.50
N GLU A 280 -5.09 -23.02 -14.54
CA GLU A 280 -4.92 -23.38 -15.94
C GLU A 280 -4.07 -22.31 -16.62
N PHE A 281 -3.22 -22.72 -17.55
CA PHE A 281 -2.43 -21.80 -18.37
C PHE A 281 -2.56 -22.17 -19.85
N MET A 282 -2.69 -21.16 -20.69
CA MET A 282 -3.02 -21.33 -22.11
C MET A 282 -1.79 -21.37 -23.02
N ASP A 283 -0.62 -20.98 -22.51
CA ASP A 283 0.60 -20.85 -23.31
C ASP A 283 1.32 -22.20 -23.44
N ALA A 284 1.91 -22.45 -24.62
CA ALA A 284 2.82 -23.57 -24.81
C ALA A 284 4.09 -23.36 -23.97
N GLU A 285 4.64 -24.44 -23.38
CA GLU A 285 5.91 -24.35 -22.67
C GLU A 285 7.02 -23.83 -23.61
N PRO A 286 7.86 -22.88 -23.18
CA PRO A 286 8.02 -22.37 -21.82
C PRO A 286 7.00 -21.29 -21.41
N ARG A 287 6.54 -21.32 -20.14
CA ARG A 287 5.68 -20.29 -19.53
C ARG A 287 6.24 -18.87 -19.69
N VAL A 288 5.37 -17.89 -20.00
CA VAL A 288 5.71 -16.47 -20.08
C VAL A 288 6.12 -15.91 -18.71
N LYS A 289 7.19 -15.11 -18.71
CA LYS A 289 7.73 -14.44 -17.52
C LYS A 289 7.96 -12.96 -17.83
N PHE A 290 7.77 -12.10 -16.84
CA PHE A 290 7.92 -10.66 -17.04
C PHE A 290 8.44 -9.96 -15.77
N PRO A 291 9.06 -8.77 -15.89
CA PRO A 291 9.45 -7.99 -14.72
C PRO A 291 8.23 -7.49 -13.94
N TYR A 292 8.05 -7.93 -12.69
CA TYR A 292 6.95 -7.48 -11.83
C TYR A 292 7.30 -7.57 -10.35
N VAL A 293 6.44 -7.02 -9.49
CA VAL A 293 6.54 -7.12 -8.02
C VAL A 293 5.69 -8.32 -7.55
N PRO A 294 6.28 -9.49 -7.24
CA PRO A 294 5.52 -10.72 -6.98
C PRO A 294 4.53 -10.59 -5.82
N GLN A 295 4.91 -9.83 -4.79
CA GLN A 295 4.08 -9.62 -3.61
C GLN A 295 2.77 -8.90 -3.93
N TYR A 296 2.77 -7.97 -4.90
CA TYR A 296 1.56 -7.25 -5.28
C TYR A 296 0.61 -8.14 -6.06
N LEU A 297 1.13 -8.93 -7.02
CA LEU A 297 0.31 -9.90 -7.74
C LEU A 297 -0.27 -10.95 -6.77
N PHE A 298 0.56 -11.50 -5.88
CA PHE A 298 0.11 -12.45 -4.86
C PHE A 298 -1.03 -11.88 -4.00
N TYR A 299 -0.88 -10.64 -3.53
CA TYR A 299 -1.91 -9.97 -2.73
C TYR A 299 -3.22 -9.78 -3.49
N ILE A 300 -3.16 -9.31 -4.74
CA ILE A 300 -4.34 -9.15 -5.62
C ILE A 300 -5.06 -10.49 -5.77
N MET A 301 -4.32 -11.55 -6.09
CA MET A 301 -4.88 -12.88 -6.28
C MET A 301 -5.52 -13.42 -5.00
N VAL A 302 -4.87 -13.28 -3.85
CA VAL A 302 -5.45 -13.73 -2.56
C VAL A 302 -6.74 -12.99 -2.24
N GLU A 303 -6.82 -11.68 -2.45
CA GLU A 303 -8.04 -10.91 -2.15
C GLU A 303 -9.20 -11.26 -3.10
N LEU A 304 -8.92 -11.49 -4.38
CA LEU A 304 -9.94 -11.98 -5.33
C LEU A 304 -10.40 -13.39 -4.95
N LEU A 305 -9.47 -14.31 -4.70
CA LEU A 305 -9.78 -15.69 -4.37
C LEU A 305 -10.50 -15.82 -3.03
N LYS A 306 -10.21 -14.97 -2.04
CA LYS A 306 -10.98 -14.91 -0.79
C LYS A 306 -12.46 -14.60 -1.05
N ASN A 307 -12.75 -13.64 -1.93
CA ASN A 307 -14.14 -13.29 -2.27
C ASN A 307 -14.83 -14.44 -2.99
N SER A 308 -14.19 -15.03 -4.02
CA SER A 308 -14.74 -16.17 -4.75
C SER A 308 -14.93 -17.40 -3.86
N ALA A 309 -13.97 -17.71 -2.98
CA ALA A 309 -14.04 -18.81 -2.03
C ALA A 309 -15.19 -18.63 -1.04
N ARG A 310 -15.31 -17.42 -0.47
CA ARG A 310 -16.41 -17.10 0.43
C ARG A 310 -17.77 -17.28 -0.24
N ALA A 311 -17.96 -16.68 -1.42
CA ALA A 311 -19.23 -16.77 -2.14
C ALA A 311 -19.58 -18.23 -2.50
N THR A 312 -18.57 -19.02 -2.91
CA THR A 312 -18.75 -20.45 -3.23
C THR A 312 -19.18 -21.24 -2.00
N VAL A 313 -18.53 -21.01 -0.85
CA VAL A 313 -18.87 -21.68 0.42
C VAL A 313 -20.28 -21.31 0.88
N GLU A 314 -20.62 -20.01 0.88
CA GLU A 314 -21.95 -19.53 1.28
C GLU A 314 -23.05 -20.12 0.39
N LEU A 315 -22.84 -20.19 -0.92
CA LEU A 315 -23.81 -20.77 -1.85
C LEU A 315 -23.95 -22.30 -1.68
N CYS A 316 -22.84 -23.03 -1.56
CA CYS A 316 -22.87 -24.47 -1.30
C CYS A 316 -23.62 -24.79 -0.01
N ALA A 317 -23.40 -24.00 1.05
CA ALA A 317 -24.12 -24.16 2.31
C ALA A 317 -25.62 -23.86 2.16
N ALA A 318 -26.01 -22.86 1.37
CA ALA A 318 -27.41 -22.51 1.15
C ALA A 318 -28.17 -23.56 0.32
N GLU A 319 -27.51 -24.21 -0.64
CA GLU A 319 -28.12 -25.18 -1.57
C GLU A 319 -27.87 -26.65 -1.18
N ASN A 320 -27.21 -26.91 -0.04
CA ASN A 320 -26.68 -28.24 0.31
C ASN A 320 -25.84 -28.87 -0.84
N GLY A 321 -25.11 -28.01 -1.56
CA GLY A 321 -24.27 -28.38 -2.70
C GLY A 321 -22.88 -28.85 -2.28
N ARG A 322 -22.15 -29.44 -3.23
CA ARG A 322 -20.77 -29.90 -3.02
C ARG A 322 -19.76 -28.89 -3.54
N LEU A 323 -18.70 -28.64 -2.76
CA LEU A 323 -17.60 -27.76 -3.18
C LEU A 323 -16.89 -28.26 -4.44
N GLU A 324 -16.86 -29.58 -4.67
CA GLU A 324 -16.22 -30.16 -5.86
C GLU A 324 -16.95 -29.82 -7.17
N ASP A 325 -18.25 -29.52 -7.11
CA ASP A 325 -19.06 -29.20 -8.29
C ASP A 325 -18.89 -27.72 -8.73
N ARG A 326 -18.25 -26.90 -7.88
CA ARG A 326 -18.07 -25.46 -8.06
C ARG A 326 -16.59 -25.04 -7.95
N PRO A 327 -15.69 -25.57 -8.80
CA PRO A 327 -14.29 -25.17 -8.78
C PRO A 327 -14.14 -23.69 -9.16
N ILE A 328 -13.25 -23.00 -8.44
CA ILE A 328 -12.75 -21.68 -8.82
C ILE A 328 -11.60 -21.91 -9.79
N VAL A 329 -11.73 -21.40 -11.02
CA VAL A 329 -10.75 -21.59 -12.08
C VAL A 329 -9.98 -20.30 -12.29
N ILE A 330 -8.65 -20.38 -12.20
CA ILE A 330 -7.74 -19.30 -12.57
C ILE A 330 -7.16 -19.64 -13.94
N SER A 331 -7.50 -18.86 -14.97
CA SER A 331 -6.89 -18.98 -16.29
C SER A 331 -5.82 -17.91 -16.46
N VAL A 332 -4.60 -18.32 -16.79
CA VAL A 332 -3.47 -17.41 -17.09
C VAL A 332 -3.13 -17.56 -18.57
N GLY A 333 -3.14 -16.43 -19.30
CA GLY A 333 -2.68 -16.37 -20.68
C GLY A 333 -1.80 -15.15 -20.87
N ALA A 334 -0.77 -15.27 -21.69
CA ALA A 334 0.13 -14.17 -21.94
C ALA A 334 0.66 -14.17 -23.37
N ASP A 335 0.99 -12.98 -23.84
CA ASP A 335 1.71 -12.76 -25.08
C ASP A 335 2.85 -11.75 -24.82
N ASP A 336 3.58 -11.36 -25.86
CA ASP A 336 4.72 -10.45 -25.74
C ASP A 336 4.34 -9.03 -25.25
N SER A 337 3.05 -8.69 -25.25
CA SER A 337 2.51 -7.38 -24.91
C SER A 337 1.75 -7.33 -23.59
N GLN A 338 1.12 -8.43 -23.18
CA GLN A 338 0.22 -8.45 -22.03
C GLN A 338 0.19 -9.80 -21.31
N VAL A 339 -0.15 -9.73 -20.02
CA VAL A 339 -0.47 -10.90 -19.18
C VAL A 339 -1.91 -10.73 -18.70
N ALA A 340 -2.77 -11.69 -19.06
CA ALA A 340 -4.16 -11.74 -18.64
C ALA A 340 -4.36 -12.86 -17.61
N ILE A 341 -4.93 -12.51 -16.46
CA ILE A 341 -5.28 -13.46 -15.41
C ILE A 341 -6.78 -13.33 -15.15
N ARG A 342 -7.51 -14.42 -15.38
CA ARG A 342 -8.96 -14.50 -15.16
C ARG A 342 -9.25 -15.39 -13.97
N VAL A 343 -9.98 -14.88 -12.99
CA VAL A 343 -10.58 -15.67 -11.91
C VAL A 343 -12.05 -15.87 -12.22
N HIS A 344 -12.47 -17.13 -12.30
CA HIS A 344 -13.85 -17.51 -12.60
C HIS A 344 -14.37 -18.42 -11.48
N ASP A 345 -15.52 -18.07 -10.91
CA ASP A 345 -16.23 -18.91 -9.94
C ASP A 345 -17.66 -19.21 -10.42
N LYS A 346 -18.28 -20.20 -9.78
CA LYS A 346 -19.70 -20.55 -9.98
C LYS A 346 -20.50 -20.20 -8.73
N ALA A 347 -20.33 -19.00 -8.18
CA ALA A 347 -20.89 -18.62 -6.88
C ALA A 347 -22.15 -17.73 -6.95
N GLY A 348 -22.91 -17.79 -8.05
CA GLY A 348 -24.19 -17.07 -8.19
C GLY A 348 -24.05 -15.61 -8.67
N GLY A 349 -22.83 -15.08 -8.77
CA GLY A 349 -22.54 -13.78 -9.36
C GLY A 349 -22.97 -12.58 -8.50
N ILE A 350 -22.92 -11.39 -9.10
CA ILE A 350 -23.24 -10.12 -8.44
C ILE A 350 -24.44 -9.49 -9.15
N PRO A 351 -25.53 -9.14 -8.43
CA PRO A 351 -26.69 -8.49 -9.03
C PRO A 351 -26.32 -7.18 -9.74
N PHE A 352 -26.88 -6.94 -10.93
CA PHE A 352 -26.54 -5.77 -11.76
C PHE A 352 -26.77 -4.42 -11.05
N ASN A 353 -27.81 -4.32 -10.21
CA ASN A 353 -28.13 -3.11 -9.46
C ASN A 353 -27.09 -2.76 -8.39
N VAL A 354 -26.17 -3.66 -8.05
CA VAL A 354 -25.12 -3.42 -7.06
C VAL A 354 -23.71 -3.55 -7.63
N ALA A 355 -23.57 -3.89 -8.91
CA ALA A 355 -22.29 -4.18 -9.56
C ALA A 355 -21.30 -3.01 -9.45
N ASP A 356 -21.73 -1.77 -9.65
CA ASP A 356 -20.83 -0.61 -9.53
C ASP A 356 -20.40 -0.34 -8.08
N ARG A 357 -21.21 -0.77 -7.11
CA ARG A 357 -20.95 -0.53 -5.68
C ARG A 357 -19.87 -1.44 -5.12
N VAL A 358 -19.53 -2.56 -5.77
CA VAL A 358 -18.45 -3.46 -5.30
C VAL A 358 -17.11 -2.74 -5.19
N TRP A 359 -16.95 -1.68 -5.97
CA TRP A 359 -15.76 -0.84 -6.00
C TRP A 359 -15.79 0.29 -4.96
N SER A 360 -16.93 0.56 -4.34
CA SER A 360 -17.06 1.58 -3.30
C SER A 360 -16.35 1.12 -2.03
N TYR A 361 -15.62 2.03 -1.39
CA TYR A 361 -14.96 1.74 -0.12
C TYR A 361 -15.96 1.56 1.03
N MET A 362 -17.14 2.18 0.91
CA MET A 362 -18.19 2.18 1.93
C MET A 362 -19.19 1.02 1.75
N TYR A 363 -19.13 0.32 0.63
CA TYR A 363 -19.97 -0.84 0.37
C TYR A 363 -19.33 -2.14 0.87
N SER A 364 -20.13 -2.95 1.56
CA SER A 364 -19.76 -4.26 2.05
C SER A 364 -20.99 -5.16 2.13
N THR A 365 -20.87 -6.40 1.68
CA THR A 365 -21.89 -7.45 1.83
C THR A 365 -21.75 -8.21 3.16
N VAL A 366 -20.69 -7.94 3.93
CA VAL A 366 -20.54 -8.46 5.29
C VAL A 366 -21.56 -7.76 6.19
N LYS A 367 -22.49 -8.52 6.77
CA LYS A 367 -23.38 -8.02 7.82
C LYS A 367 -22.53 -7.55 9.00
N SER A 368 -22.72 -6.32 9.47
CA SER A 368 -22.14 -5.88 10.73
C SER A 368 -22.92 -6.54 11.86
N ASP A 369 -22.25 -7.29 12.74
CA ASP A 369 -22.87 -8.00 13.87
C ASP A 369 -23.45 -7.08 14.97
N ASN A 370 -23.72 -5.80 14.64
CA ASN A 370 -24.49 -4.89 15.47
C ASN A 370 -25.76 -4.48 14.70
N ALA A 371 -26.78 -5.33 14.81
CA ALA A 371 -28.18 -4.97 14.67
C ALA A 371 -28.91 -5.46 15.92
#